data_AF-A0A154PDR2-F1
#
_entry.id   AF-A0A154PDR2-F1
#
_cell.length_a   1.000
_cell.length_b   1.000
_cell.length_c   1.000
_cell.angle_alpha   90.00
_cell.angle_beta   90.00
_cell.angle_gamma   90.00
#
_symmetry.space_group_name_H-M   'P 1'
#
loop_
_entity.id
_entity.type
_entity.pdbx_description
1 polymer ?
#
loop_
_entity_poly.entity_id
_entity_poly.type
_entity_poly.pdbx_seq_one_letter_code
_entity_poly.pdbx_strand_id
1 'polypeptide(L)'
;MLKGVSWYTERSISEISLGGLLILVVIRTIQYNMFKMRDKYLHTNCLAALANMSAQFTSLHPYVSQRLLSLFETLAKKHVRLESKIQTQPSVFSDSTTITVNGTTANTDLIQDLTILEEVLRMVLEIINSCLTYRLAHNPNLIYTLLYKKDIFQPFRTHTAFQDIVQNIDSVINFFSYKLEQKDQSQIGVSQVLTTIQQGTSEWPRDRLRKFPELKFKYVEEEQPEEFFIPYVWSVVCQSALLHWSAENIKLFSPHNNEQTTIIVC
;
A
#
# COMPACT_ATOMS: atom_id res chain seq x y z
N MET A 1 -9.18 20.24 5.71
CA MET A 1 -9.80 19.40 4.67
C MET A 1 -9.76 20.14 3.36
N LEU A 2 -9.33 19.49 2.28
CA LEU A 2 -9.27 20.06 0.93
C LEU A 2 -10.66 19.99 0.31
N LYS A 3 -11.20 21.12 -0.14
CA LYS A 3 -12.59 21.22 -0.64
C LYS A 3 -12.75 20.75 -2.10
N GLY A 4 -11.65 20.67 -2.85
CA GLY A 4 -11.61 20.13 -4.19
C GLY A 4 -10.17 19.95 -4.67
N VAL A 5 -9.91 18.86 -5.38
CA VAL A 5 -8.59 18.54 -5.95
C VAL A 5 -8.74 18.43 -7.46
N SER A 6 -8.59 19.56 -8.16
CA SER A 6 -8.91 19.68 -9.59
C SER A 6 -8.03 18.82 -10.51
N TRP A 7 -6.79 18.55 -10.11
CA TRP A 7 -5.86 17.72 -10.89
C TRP A 7 -6.11 16.21 -10.70
N TYR A 8 -6.85 15.78 -9.66
CA TYR A 8 -7.17 14.38 -9.44
C TYR A 8 -8.41 13.99 -10.25
N THR A 9 -8.19 13.35 -11.39
CA THR A 9 -9.23 13.14 -12.41
C THR A 9 -9.98 11.82 -12.30
N GLU A 10 -9.52 10.86 -11.50
CA GLU A 10 -10.18 9.54 -11.38
C GLU A 10 -11.56 9.62 -10.72
N ARG A 11 -11.74 10.59 -9.82
CA ARG A 11 -13.00 10.82 -9.12
C ARG A 11 -13.02 12.25 -8.59
N SER A 12 -14.18 12.91 -8.68
CA SER A 12 -14.39 14.16 -7.93
C SER A 12 -14.37 13.85 -6.43
N ILE A 13 -13.40 14.42 -5.71
CA ILE A 13 -13.22 14.25 -4.27
C ILE A 13 -13.27 15.63 -3.62
N SER A 14 -14.20 15.78 -2.69
CA SER A 14 -14.27 16.89 -1.76
C SER A 14 -14.01 16.40 -0.34
N GLU A 15 -13.62 17.31 0.53
CA GLU A 15 -13.43 17.04 1.97
C GLU A 15 -12.45 15.89 2.25
N ILE A 16 -11.32 15.87 1.56
CA ILE A 16 -10.24 14.93 1.83
C ILE A 16 -9.14 15.58 2.66
N SER A 17 -8.54 14.84 3.59
CA SER A 17 -7.35 15.31 4.31
C SER A 17 -6.12 15.24 3.40
N LEU A 18 -5.08 16.04 3.70
CA LEU A 18 -3.82 15.95 2.95
C LEU A 18 -3.22 14.54 3.03
N GLY A 19 -3.23 13.92 4.21
CA GLY A 19 -2.79 12.54 4.38
C GLY A 19 -3.61 11.54 3.57
N GLY A 20 -4.95 11.71 3.51
CA GLY A 20 -5.81 10.90 2.66
C GLY A 20 -5.47 11.04 1.18
N LEU A 21 -5.20 12.25 0.70
CA LEU A 21 -4.80 12.51 -0.68
C LEU A 21 -3.43 11.89 -0.98
N LEU A 22 -2.47 12.00 -0.06
CA LEU A 22 -1.16 11.38 -0.20
C LEU A 22 -1.26 9.86 -0.29
N ILE A 23 -2.11 9.23 0.53
CA ILE A 23 -2.38 7.78 0.43
C ILE A 23 -2.93 7.42 -0.96
N LEU A 24 -3.85 8.21 -1.54
CA LEU A 24 -4.37 7.95 -2.88
C LEU A 24 -3.29 8.02 -3.95
N VAL A 25 -2.44 9.04 -3.90
CA VAL A 25 -1.33 9.21 -4.84
C VAL A 25 -0.38 8.01 -4.73
N VAL A 26 0.03 7.62 -3.53
CA VAL A 26 0.95 6.51 -3.33
C VAL A 26 0.33 5.18 -3.77
N ILE A 27 -0.95 4.91 -3.46
CA ILE A 27 -1.66 3.72 -3.95
C ILE A 27 -1.67 3.69 -5.48
N ARG A 28 -1.96 4.82 -6.12
CA ARG A 28 -1.99 4.94 -7.58
C ARG A 28 -0.60 4.72 -8.18
N THR A 29 0.46 5.24 -7.55
CA THR A 29 1.86 5.02 -7.95
C THR A 29 2.23 3.53 -7.84
N ILE A 30 1.86 2.86 -6.74
CA ILE A 30 2.06 1.41 -6.59
C ILE A 30 1.34 0.67 -7.72
N GLN A 31 0.06 0.98 -7.98
CA GLN A 31 -0.69 0.30 -9.04
C GLN A 31 -0.07 0.54 -10.43
N TYR A 32 0.28 1.78 -10.76
CA TYR A 32 0.93 2.10 -12.02
C TYR A 32 2.26 1.35 -12.17
N ASN A 33 3.08 1.38 -11.13
CA ASN A 33 4.36 0.69 -11.11
C ASN A 33 4.19 -0.82 -11.28
N MET A 34 3.17 -1.42 -10.67
CA MET A 34 2.89 -2.86 -10.80
C MET A 34 2.52 -3.28 -12.23
N PHE A 35 1.74 -2.45 -12.92
CA PHE A 35 1.20 -2.78 -14.24
C PHE A 35 2.07 -2.33 -15.41
N LYS A 36 2.92 -1.32 -15.22
CA LYS A 36 3.67 -0.68 -16.29
C LYS A 36 5.19 -0.75 -16.11
N MET A 37 5.70 -0.18 -15.02
CA MET A 37 7.14 0.04 -14.85
C MET A 37 7.89 -1.18 -14.30
N ARG A 38 7.28 -1.90 -13.35
CA ARG A 38 7.87 -3.04 -12.61
C ARG A 38 9.17 -2.68 -11.89
N ASP A 39 9.27 -1.45 -11.40
CA ASP A 39 10.41 -0.93 -10.67
C ASP A 39 10.35 -1.38 -9.19
N LYS A 40 11.33 -2.17 -8.76
CA LYS A 40 11.39 -2.70 -7.38
C LYS A 40 11.64 -1.60 -6.35
N TYR A 41 12.46 -0.61 -6.70
CA TYR A 41 12.84 0.48 -5.81
C TYR A 41 11.65 1.38 -5.50
N LEU A 42 10.93 1.80 -6.55
CA LEU A 42 9.73 2.62 -6.43
C LEU A 42 8.62 1.91 -5.62
N HIS A 43 8.46 0.60 -5.81
CA HIS A 43 7.51 -0.21 -5.03
C HIS A 43 7.84 -0.20 -3.55
N THR A 44 9.10 -0.50 -3.22
CA THR A 44 9.59 -0.58 -1.83
C THR A 44 9.42 0.76 -1.12
N ASN A 45 9.80 1.87 -1.77
CA ASN A 45 9.69 3.20 -1.19
C ASN A 45 8.23 3.63 -0.98
N CYS A 46 7.34 3.34 -1.93
CA CYS A 46 5.92 3.66 -1.78
C CYS A 46 5.28 2.90 -0.61
N LEU A 47 5.58 1.60 -0.47
CA LEU A 47 5.05 0.80 0.63
C LEU A 47 5.64 1.21 1.97
N ALA A 48 6.96 1.46 2.04
CA ALA A 48 7.63 1.97 3.23
C ALA A 48 7.03 3.30 3.71
N ALA A 49 6.73 4.22 2.78
CA ALA A 49 6.06 5.47 3.10
C ALA A 49 4.66 5.25 3.69
N LEU A 50 3.82 4.40 3.07
CA LEU A 50 2.49 4.05 3.62
C LEU A 50 2.59 3.38 4.98
N ALA A 51 3.54 2.48 5.14
CA ALA A 51 3.80 1.73 6.35
C ALA A 51 4.18 2.66 7.52
N ASN A 52 5.06 3.62 7.29
CA ASN A 52 5.44 4.63 8.29
C ASN A 52 4.26 5.49 8.76
N MET A 53 3.30 5.78 7.88
CA MET A 53 2.14 6.61 8.22
C MET A 53 0.99 5.82 8.84
N SER A 54 0.96 4.50 8.65
CA SER A 54 -0.21 3.64 8.91
C SER A 54 -0.75 3.72 10.34
N ALA A 55 0.13 3.85 11.34
CA ALA A 55 -0.24 3.98 12.76
C ALA A 55 -0.90 5.33 13.10
N GLN A 56 -0.87 6.30 12.18
CA GLN A 56 -1.43 7.64 12.35
C GLN A 56 -2.61 7.92 11.42
N PHE A 57 -3.03 6.94 10.62
CA PHE A 57 -4.23 7.06 9.79
C PHE A 57 -5.43 7.40 10.64
N THR A 58 -6.09 8.52 10.34
CA THR A 58 -7.18 9.06 11.15
C THR A 58 -8.21 9.66 10.23
N SER A 59 -9.48 9.37 10.50
CA SER A 59 -10.61 9.88 9.71
C SER A 59 -10.41 9.63 8.21
N LEU A 60 -9.96 8.42 7.85
CA LEU A 60 -9.78 8.05 6.45
C LEU A 60 -11.07 8.30 5.67
N HIS A 61 -10.95 9.03 4.56
CA HIS A 61 -12.07 9.29 3.66
C HIS A 61 -12.62 7.95 3.10
N PRO A 62 -13.94 7.81 2.85
CA PRO A 62 -14.53 6.56 2.36
C PRO A 62 -13.82 6.02 1.12
N TYR A 63 -13.50 6.91 0.19
CA TYR A 63 -12.79 6.54 -1.03
C TYR A 63 -11.35 6.07 -0.77
N VAL A 64 -10.64 6.66 0.20
CA VAL A 64 -9.27 6.22 0.57
C VAL A 64 -9.32 4.80 1.14
N SER A 65 -10.28 4.53 2.03
CA SER A 65 -10.51 3.19 2.60
C SER A 65 -10.81 2.17 1.50
N GLN A 66 -11.67 2.53 0.54
CA GLN A 66 -11.98 1.70 -0.62
C GLN A 66 -10.75 1.43 -1.49
N ARG A 67 -9.93 2.45 -1.79
CA ARG A 67 -8.72 2.28 -2.61
C ARG A 67 -7.67 1.42 -1.93
N LEU A 68 -7.50 1.55 -0.61
CA LEU A 68 -6.58 0.70 0.16
C LEU A 68 -6.95 -0.78 0.08
N LEU A 69 -8.22 -1.13 0.31
CA LEU A 69 -8.67 -2.53 0.18
C LEU A 69 -8.70 -3.01 -1.27
N SER A 70 -8.94 -2.11 -2.23
CA SER A 70 -8.91 -2.47 -3.66
C SER A 70 -7.49 -2.74 -4.17
N LEU A 71 -6.47 -2.10 -3.58
CA LEU A 71 -5.07 -2.44 -3.82
C LEU A 71 -4.80 -3.89 -3.37
N PHE A 72 -5.16 -4.22 -2.11
CA PHE A 72 -5.07 -5.59 -1.60
C PHE A 72 -5.81 -6.58 -2.50
N GLU A 73 -7.07 -6.32 -2.84
CA GLU A 73 -7.89 -7.21 -3.67
C GLU A 73 -7.25 -7.48 -5.05
N THR A 74 -6.63 -6.46 -5.64
CA THR A 74 -5.94 -6.59 -6.93
C THR A 74 -4.69 -7.47 -6.81
N LEU A 75 -3.90 -7.26 -5.76
CA LEU A 75 -2.72 -8.07 -5.43
C LEU A 75 -3.11 -9.52 -5.15
N ALA A 76 -4.14 -9.72 -4.34
CA ALA A 76 -4.68 -11.02 -3.96
C ALA A 76 -5.14 -11.83 -5.18
N LYS A 77 -5.92 -11.22 -6.08
CA LYS A 77 -6.35 -11.88 -7.31
C LYS A 77 -5.16 -12.25 -8.21
N LYS A 78 -4.11 -11.43 -8.24
CA LYS A 78 -2.88 -11.74 -8.98
C LYS A 78 -2.14 -12.91 -8.32
N HIS A 79 -2.06 -12.95 -6.99
CA HIS A 79 -1.40 -14.01 -6.22
C HIS A 79 -2.07 -15.36 -6.47
N VAL A 80 -3.38 -15.47 -6.26
CA VAL A 80 -4.14 -16.72 -6.50
C VAL A 80 -3.99 -17.22 -7.93
N ARG A 81 -3.97 -16.31 -8.92
CA ARG A 81 -3.76 -16.68 -10.34
C ARG A 81 -2.35 -17.18 -10.61
N LEU A 82 -1.33 -16.59 -9.97
CA LEU A 82 0.06 -16.98 -10.15
C LEU A 82 0.36 -18.31 -9.46
N GLU A 83 -0.14 -18.48 -8.23
CA GLU A 83 -0.05 -19.72 -7.47
C GLU A 83 -0.68 -20.90 -8.24
N SER A 84 -1.89 -20.71 -8.78
CA SER A 84 -2.56 -21.73 -9.60
C SER A 84 -1.76 -22.09 -10.86
N LYS A 85 -1.10 -21.13 -11.51
CA LYS A 85 -0.23 -21.40 -12.67
C LYS A 85 1.00 -22.24 -12.30
N ILE A 86 1.60 -22.00 -11.14
CA ILE A 86 2.75 -22.76 -10.66
C ILE A 86 2.32 -24.20 -10.33
N GLN A 87 1.15 -24.39 -9.70
CA GLN A 87 0.63 -25.72 -9.34
C GLN A 87 0.17 -26.55 -10.56
N THR A 88 -0.29 -25.90 -11.63
CA THR A 88 -0.78 -26.59 -12.85
C THR A 88 0.30 -26.85 -13.90
N GLN A 89 1.50 -26.27 -13.75
CA GLN A 89 2.63 -26.65 -14.59
C GLN A 89 3.10 -28.06 -14.21
N PRO A 90 3.18 -29.01 -15.17
CA PRO A 90 3.71 -30.33 -14.89
C PRO A 90 5.17 -30.18 -14.46
N SER A 91 5.45 -30.51 -13.19
CA SER A 91 6.81 -30.76 -12.76
C SER A 91 7.35 -31.88 -13.62
N VAL A 92 8.39 -31.61 -14.43
CA VAL A 92 9.12 -32.63 -15.18
C VAL A 92 9.93 -33.46 -14.16
N PHE A 93 9.23 -34.24 -13.34
CA PHE A 93 9.79 -35.37 -12.60
C PHE A 93 9.37 -36.62 -13.37
N SER A 94 9.95 -36.80 -14.55
CA SER A 94 9.96 -38.06 -15.25
C SER A 94 11.40 -38.31 -15.70
N ASP A 95 11.98 -39.41 -15.23
CA ASP A 95 13.35 -39.88 -15.39
C ASP A 95 13.84 -39.96 -16.84
N SER A 96 14.01 -38.85 -17.53
CA SER A 96 14.66 -38.81 -18.84
C SER A 96 15.42 -37.52 -19.03
N THR A 97 16.74 -37.70 -19.16
CA THR A 97 17.80 -36.73 -19.34
C THR A 97 17.62 -35.94 -20.65
N THR A 98 16.66 -35.02 -20.67
CA THR A 98 16.63 -33.89 -21.61
C THR A 98 16.50 -32.61 -20.80
N ILE A 99 17.64 -31.98 -20.53
CA ILE A 99 17.71 -30.69 -19.86
C ILE A 99 17.15 -29.62 -20.81
N THR A 100 15.86 -29.35 -20.74
CA THR A 100 15.27 -28.13 -21.30
C THR A 100 15.60 -26.97 -20.35
N VAL A 101 16.79 -26.38 -20.52
CA VAL A 101 17.31 -25.24 -19.71
C VAL A 101 16.30 -24.08 -19.62
N ASN A 102 15.43 -23.92 -20.62
CA ASN A 102 14.42 -22.86 -20.64
C ASN A 102 13.22 -23.09 -19.70
N GLY A 103 12.87 -24.35 -19.40
CA GLY A 103 11.69 -24.68 -18.58
C GLY A 103 11.95 -24.49 -17.08
N THR A 104 13.16 -24.84 -16.61
CA THR A 104 13.59 -24.66 -15.22
C THR A 104 13.78 -23.18 -14.87
N THR A 105 14.35 -22.39 -15.79
CA THR A 105 14.55 -20.94 -15.60
C THR A 105 13.20 -20.20 -15.50
N ALA A 106 12.25 -20.49 -16.40
CA ALA A 106 10.94 -19.85 -16.39
C ALA A 106 10.10 -20.17 -15.13
N ASN A 107 10.22 -21.38 -14.57
CA ASN A 107 9.55 -21.73 -13.31
C ASN A 107 10.20 -21.01 -12.11
N THR A 108 11.53 -20.89 -12.12
CA THR A 108 12.27 -20.14 -11.10
C THR A 108 11.85 -18.66 -11.06
N ASP A 109 11.69 -18.04 -12.24
CA ASP A 109 11.23 -16.65 -12.35
C ASP A 109 9.80 -16.47 -11.82
N LEU A 110 8.89 -17.41 -12.09
CA LEU A 110 7.51 -17.38 -11.58
C LEU A 110 7.44 -17.52 -10.05
N ILE A 111 8.28 -18.39 -9.48
CA ILE A 111 8.39 -18.55 -8.02
C ILE A 111 8.90 -17.26 -7.39
N GLN A 112 9.93 -16.63 -7.98
CA GLN A 112 10.45 -15.35 -7.49
C GLN A 112 9.39 -14.24 -7.58
N ASP A 113 8.66 -14.15 -8.69
CA ASP A 113 7.54 -13.22 -8.86
C ASP A 113 6.44 -13.44 -7.80
N LEU A 114 6.17 -14.71 -7.45
CA LEU A 114 5.23 -15.05 -6.39
C LEU A 114 5.74 -14.56 -5.04
N THR A 115 6.99 -14.85 -4.68
CA THR A 115 7.59 -14.41 -3.41
C THR A 115 7.54 -12.88 -3.26
N ILE A 116 7.93 -12.14 -4.30
CA ILE A 116 7.86 -10.66 -4.28
C ILE A 116 6.41 -10.19 -4.08
N LEU A 117 5.46 -10.84 -4.76
CA LEU A 117 4.05 -10.51 -4.63
C LEU A 117 3.52 -10.81 -3.21
N GLU A 118 3.98 -11.88 -2.58
CA GLU A 118 3.65 -12.22 -1.19
C GLU A 118 4.19 -11.19 -0.20
N GLU A 119 5.44 -10.74 -0.37
CA GLU A 119 6.03 -9.68 0.45
C GLU A 119 5.21 -8.38 0.37
N VAL A 120 4.83 -7.97 -0.85
CA VAL A 120 4.00 -6.79 -1.08
C VAL A 120 2.61 -6.96 -0.46
N LEU A 121 1.99 -8.12 -0.65
CA LEU A 121 0.66 -8.42 -0.11
C LEU A 121 0.66 -8.43 1.43
N ARG A 122 1.70 -9.02 2.02
CA ARG A 122 1.94 -9.01 3.47
C ARG A 122 2.10 -7.58 3.98
N MET A 123 2.91 -6.74 3.33
CA MET A 123 3.12 -5.36 3.76
C MET A 123 1.82 -4.53 3.70
N VAL A 124 0.97 -4.74 2.69
CA VAL A 124 -0.35 -4.09 2.63
C VAL A 124 -1.26 -4.55 3.78
N LEU A 125 -1.25 -5.85 4.11
CA LEU A 125 -1.99 -6.37 5.25
C LEU A 125 -1.47 -5.83 6.59
N GLU A 126 -0.16 -5.66 6.74
CA GLU A 126 0.48 -5.05 7.91
C GLU A 126 0.13 -3.57 8.04
N ILE A 127 0.06 -2.82 6.94
CA ILE A 127 -0.43 -1.43 6.90
C ILE A 127 -1.87 -1.34 7.41
N ILE A 128 -2.75 -2.23 6.94
CA ILE A 128 -4.15 -2.29 7.41
C ILE A 128 -4.19 -2.63 8.90
N ASN A 129 -3.43 -3.63 9.32
CA ASN A 129 -3.34 -4.06 10.71
C ASN A 129 -2.83 -2.97 11.65
N SER A 130 -1.81 -2.21 11.22
CA SER A 130 -1.29 -1.07 11.97
C SER A 130 -2.39 -0.02 12.19
N CYS A 131 -3.14 0.33 11.15
CA CYS A 131 -4.28 1.24 11.28
C CYS A 131 -5.36 0.70 12.24
N LEU A 132 -5.69 -0.60 12.16
CA LEU A 132 -6.66 -1.24 13.07
C LEU A 132 -6.13 -1.34 14.51
N THR A 133 -4.85 -1.54 14.70
CA THR A 133 -4.25 -1.68 16.03
C THR A 133 -4.19 -0.34 16.75
N TYR A 134 -3.75 0.71 16.04
CA TYR A 134 -3.48 2.00 16.67
C TYR A 134 -4.61 3.01 16.54
N ARG A 135 -5.45 2.92 15.49
CA ARG A 135 -6.43 3.96 15.13
C ARG A 135 -7.80 3.42 14.71
N LEU A 136 -8.19 2.20 15.07
CA LEU A 136 -9.51 1.63 14.71
C LEU A 136 -10.68 2.56 15.04
N ALA A 137 -10.72 3.09 16.27
CA ALA A 137 -11.80 3.98 16.71
C ALA A 137 -11.94 5.26 15.87
N HIS A 138 -10.85 5.69 15.23
CA HIS A 138 -10.81 6.91 14.42
C HIS A 138 -11.07 6.65 12.93
N ASN A 139 -11.31 5.41 12.50
CA ASN A 139 -11.46 5.05 11.10
C ASN A 139 -12.73 4.21 10.82
N PRO A 140 -13.93 4.76 11.08
CA PRO A 140 -15.18 4.05 10.85
C PRO A 140 -15.38 3.66 9.37
N ASN A 141 -14.91 4.48 8.44
CA ASN A 141 -14.98 4.18 7.01
C ASN A 141 -14.12 2.97 6.61
N LEU A 142 -12.99 2.75 7.28
CA LEU A 142 -12.16 1.57 7.03
C LEU A 142 -12.88 0.31 7.50
N ILE A 143 -13.46 0.34 8.70
CA ILE A 143 -14.25 -0.77 9.26
C ILE A 143 -15.46 -1.06 8.35
N TYR A 144 -16.18 -0.03 7.91
CA TYR A 144 -17.28 -0.15 6.96
C TYR A 144 -16.83 -0.87 5.67
N THR A 145 -15.70 -0.45 5.11
CA THR A 145 -15.18 -1.04 3.87
C THR A 145 -14.73 -2.50 4.08
N LEU A 146 -14.16 -2.83 5.25
CA LEU A 146 -13.79 -4.21 5.62
C LEU A 146 -15.02 -5.11 5.70
N LEU A 147 -16.11 -4.63 6.32
CA LEU A 147 -17.37 -5.37 6.39
C LEU A 147 -17.96 -5.62 5.00
N TYR A 148 -17.95 -4.59 4.15
CA TYR A 148 -18.47 -4.67 2.78
C TYR A 148 -17.65 -5.61 1.89
N LYS A 149 -16.32 -5.65 2.05
CA LYS A 149 -15.41 -6.48 1.24
C LYS A 149 -14.83 -7.67 2.00
N LYS A 150 -15.49 -8.19 3.03
CA LYS A 150 -14.94 -9.25 3.89
C LYS A 150 -14.48 -10.51 3.15
N ASP A 151 -15.10 -10.82 2.01
CA ASP A 151 -14.81 -12.05 1.26
C ASP A 151 -13.44 -12.06 0.59
N ILE A 152 -12.81 -10.89 0.37
CA ILE A 152 -11.49 -10.81 -0.26
C ILE A 152 -10.39 -11.47 0.58
N PHE A 153 -10.63 -11.65 1.89
CA PHE A 153 -9.67 -12.25 2.82
C PHE A 153 -9.80 -13.77 2.93
N GLN A 154 -10.91 -14.37 2.47
CA GLN A 154 -11.17 -15.79 2.64
C GLN A 154 -10.04 -16.71 2.14
N PRO A 155 -9.45 -16.50 0.95
CA PRO A 155 -8.38 -17.36 0.45
C PRO A 155 -7.13 -17.38 1.33
N PHE A 156 -6.93 -16.35 2.16
CA PHE A 156 -5.71 -16.13 2.93
C PHE A 156 -5.83 -16.58 4.39
N ARG A 157 -7.02 -17.00 4.84
CA ARG A 157 -7.27 -17.42 6.23
C ARG A 157 -6.44 -18.63 6.67
N THR A 158 -6.16 -19.55 5.74
CA THR A 158 -5.38 -20.77 5.99
C THR A 158 -4.00 -20.71 5.34
N HIS A 159 -3.66 -19.61 4.67
CA HIS A 159 -2.39 -19.47 3.98
C HIS A 159 -1.28 -19.17 4.99
N THR A 160 -0.23 -19.99 5.00
CA THR A 160 0.82 -19.94 6.04
C THR A 160 1.50 -18.58 6.16
N ALA A 161 1.68 -17.88 5.04
CA ALA A 161 2.30 -16.54 5.00
C ALA A 161 1.41 -15.41 5.54
N PHE A 162 0.08 -15.60 5.63
CA PHE A 162 -0.88 -14.50 5.87
C PHE A 162 -1.87 -14.77 7.01
N GLN A 163 -2.07 -16.02 7.41
CA GLN A 163 -3.10 -16.44 8.37
C GLN A 163 -3.08 -15.64 9.67
N ASP A 164 -1.88 -15.32 10.19
CA ASP A 164 -1.69 -14.58 11.43
C ASP A 164 -2.17 -13.13 11.32
N ILE A 165 -1.86 -12.46 10.21
CA ILE A 165 -2.22 -11.07 9.96
C ILE A 165 -3.71 -10.95 9.57
N VAL A 166 -4.25 -11.94 8.85
CA VAL A 166 -5.66 -12.00 8.48
C VAL A 166 -6.57 -12.26 9.70
N GLN A 167 -6.10 -13.03 10.68
CA GLN A 167 -6.87 -13.32 11.91
C GLN A 167 -7.28 -12.06 12.68
N ASN A 168 -6.41 -11.04 12.72
CA ASN A 168 -6.73 -9.74 13.31
C ASN A 168 -7.86 -9.03 12.55
N ILE A 169 -7.81 -9.05 11.22
CA ILE A 169 -8.82 -8.44 10.35
C ILE A 169 -10.16 -9.16 10.54
N ASP A 170 -10.16 -10.50 10.54
CA ASP A 170 -11.36 -11.30 10.81
C ASP A 170 -11.93 -11.02 12.21
N SER A 171 -11.08 -10.82 13.22
CA SER A 171 -11.53 -10.46 14.57
C SER A 171 -12.32 -9.15 14.60
N VAL A 172 -11.86 -8.15 13.84
CA VAL A 172 -12.56 -6.87 13.66
C VAL A 172 -13.87 -7.09 12.90
N ILE A 173 -13.82 -7.76 11.74
CA ILE A 173 -15.00 -8.04 10.90
C ILE A 173 -16.08 -8.77 11.70
N ASN A 174 -15.72 -9.82 12.44
CA ASN A 174 -16.65 -10.65 13.19
C ASN A 174 -17.31 -9.87 14.33
N PHE A 175 -16.55 -9.06 15.06
CA PHE A 175 -17.11 -8.21 16.12
C PHE A 175 -18.13 -7.21 15.59
N PHE A 176 -17.77 -6.47 14.52
CA PHE A 176 -18.68 -5.46 13.98
C PHE A 176 -19.85 -6.08 13.20
N SER A 177 -19.67 -7.26 12.61
CA SER A 177 -20.77 -8.04 12.02
C SER A 177 -21.78 -8.45 13.10
N TYR A 178 -21.31 -9.01 14.22
CA TYR A 178 -22.15 -9.34 15.37
C TYR A 178 -22.89 -8.11 15.96
N LYS A 179 -22.26 -6.94 15.98
CA LYS A 179 -22.90 -5.69 16.41
C LYS A 179 -24.00 -5.23 15.45
N LEU A 180 -23.84 -5.45 14.16
CA LEU A 180 -24.85 -5.11 13.14
C LEU A 180 -26.02 -6.09 13.14
N GLU A 181 -25.77 -7.38 13.38
CA GLU A 181 -26.81 -8.42 13.47
C GLU A 181 -27.78 -8.20 14.66
N GLN A 182 -27.34 -7.51 15.71
CA GLN A 182 -28.19 -7.14 16.85
C GLN A 182 -29.14 -5.98 16.56
N LYS A 183 -29.00 -5.30 15.41
CA LYS A 183 -29.88 -4.20 15.01
C LYS A 183 -30.98 -4.72 14.11
N ASP A 184 -32.12 -4.04 14.13
CA ASP A 184 -33.23 -4.34 13.23
C ASP A 184 -32.81 -4.18 11.76
N GLN A 185 -32.86 -5.27 11.00
CA GLN A 185 -32.43 -5.34 9.61
C GLN A 185 -33.27 -4.46 8.68
N SER A 186 -34.49 -4.10 9.08
CA SER A 186 -35.40 -3.27 8.28
C SER A 186 -34.93 -1.80 8.13
N GLN A 187 -33.96 -1.34 8.94
CA GLN A 187 -33.49 0.05 8.97
C GLN A 187 -32.00 0.24 8.66
N ILE A 188 -31.31 -0.77 8.11
CA ILE A 188 -29.85 -0.73 7.92
C ILE A 188 -29.49 0.06 6.64
N GLY A 189 -29.56 1.39 6.73
CA GLY A 189 -28.92 2.30 5.78
C GLY A 189 -27.45 2.55 6.11
N VAL A 190 -26.68 3.10 5.16
CA VAL A 190 -25.23 3.41 5.34
C VAL A 190 -24.96 4.25 6.60
N SER A 191 -25.79 5.25 6.87
CA SER A 191 -25.68 6.11 8.06
C SER A 191 -25.84 5.30 9.36
N GLN A 192 -26.79 4.35 9.38
CA GLN A 192 -27.04 3.50 10.54
C GLN A 192 -25.90 2.50 10.77
N VAL A 193 -25.31 1.97 9.70
CA VAL A 193 -24.11 1.12 9.78
C VAL A 193 -22.95 1.91 10.39
N LEU A 194 -22.66 3.11 9.88
CA LEU A 194 -21.58 3.95 10.40
C LEU A 194 -21.80 4.35 11.86
N THR A 195 -23.04 4.64 12.24
CA THR A 195 -23.41 4.92 13.64
C THR A 195 -23.18 3.71 14.53
N THR A 196 -23.57 2.52 14.07
CA THR A 196 -23.35 1.26 14.81
C THR A 196 -21.87 0.95 14.94
N ILE A 197 -21.07 1.19 13.89
CA ILE A 197 -19.61 1.07 13.94
C ILE A 197 -19.06 2.03 14.98
N GLN A 198 -19.39 3.32 14.92
CA GLN A 198 -18.90 4.33 15.86
C GLN A 198 -19.21 3.93 17.32
N GLN A 199 -20.43 3.50 17.62
CA GLN A 199 -20.80 2.98 18.94
C GLN A 199 -19.94 1.77 19.32
N GLY A 200 -19.84 0.79 18.42
CA GLY A 200 -19.07 -0.44 18.66
C GLY A 200 -17.57 -0.21 18.90
N THR A 201 -16.98 0.89 18.39
CA THR A 201 -15.57 1.20 18.68
C THR A 201 -15.29 1.45 20.15
N SER A 202 -16.27 1.96 20.91
CA SER A 202 -16.13 2.19 22.36
C SER A 202 -16.12 0.88 23.16
N GLU A 203 -16.74 -0.16 22.61
CA GLU A 203 -16.84 -1.49 23.21
C GLU A 203 -15.75 -2.45 22.69
N TRP A 204 -14.92 -2.01 21.75
CA TRP A 204 -13.87 -2.83 21.16
C TRP A 204 -12.74 -3.09 22.18
N PRO A 205 -12.43 -4.36 22.51
CA PRO A 205 -11.32 -4.70 23.41
C PRO A 205 -9.97 -4.46 22.71
N ARG A 206 -9.20 -3.48 23.21
CA ARG A 206 -7.94 -3.04 22.59
C ARG A 206 -6.86 -4.12 22.54
N ASP A 207 -6.88 -5.07 23.49
CA ASP A 207 -5.88 -6.13 23.59
C ASP A 207 -6.20 -7.38 22.77
N ARG A 208 -7.30 -7.37 22.00
CA ARG A 208 -7.72 -8.52 21.19
C ARG A 208 -6.87 -8.76 19.94
N LEU A 209 -6.20 -7.72 19.44
CA LEU A 209 -5.38 -7.82 18.24
C LEU A 209 -3.97 -8.28 18.60
N ARG A 210 -3.47 -9.28 17.86
CA ARG A 210 -2.06 -9.65 17.88
C ARG A 210 -1.24 -8.44 17.47
N LYS A 211 -0.26 -8.07 18.28
CA LYS A 211 0.67 -6.99 17.96
C LYS A 211 1.74 -7.51 17.00
N PHE A 212 1.91 -6.80 15.89
CA PHE A 212 3.02 -7.01 14.95
C PHE A 212 4.11 -5.96 15.21
N PRO A 213 5.36 -6.22 14.78
CA PRO A 213 6.42 -5.23 14.85
C PRO A 213 6.00 -3.90 14.21
N GLU A 214 6.43 -2.79 14.80
CA GLU A 214 6.16 -1.48 14.21
C GLU A 214 6.86 -1.34 12.86
N LEU A 215 6.09 -0.90 11.86
CA LEU A 215 6.60 -0.60 10.54
C LEU A 215 7.32 0.74 10.57
N LYS A 216 8.65 0.69 10.72
CA LYS A 216 9.52 1.87 10.74
C LYS A 216 10.63 1.72 9.72
N PHE A 217 10.46 2.40 8.60
CA PHE A 217 11.45 2.50 7.53
C PHE A 217 12.13 3.85 7.61
N LYS A 218 13.46 3.83 7.53
CA LYS A 218 14.28 5.05 7.49
C LYS A 218 14.72 5.29 6.06
N TYR A 219 14.86 6.56 5.71
CA TYR A 219 15.56 6.94 4.49
C TYR A 219 17.01 6.45 4.59
N VAL A 220 17.48 5.85 3.50
CA VAL A 220 18.88 5.51 3.29
C VAL A 220 19.28 6.28 2.04
N GLU A 221 20.31 7.10 2.17
CA GLU A 221 20.86 7.85 1.04
C GLU A 221 21.47 6.86 0.05
N GLU A 222 21.18 7.07 -1.24
CA GLU A 222 21.79 6.30 -2.33
C GLU A 222 23.30 6.56 -2.36
N GLU A 223 24.07 5.72 -3.05
CA GLU A 223 25.51 5.92 -3.18
C GLU A 223 25.86 7.19 -4.00
N GLN A 224 25.01 7.54 -4.96
CA GLN A 224 25.20 8.68 -5.88
C GLN A 224 23.95 9.58 -5.96
N PRO A 225 23.55 10.24 -4.87
CA PRO A 225 22.35 11.09 -4.84
C PRO A 225 22.46 12.31 -5.78
N GLU A 226 23.67 12.69 -6.17
CA GLU A 226 23.99 13.73 -7.14
C GLU A 226 23.54 13.45 -8.57
N GLU A 227 23.34 12.18 -8.95
CA GLU A 227 22.92 11.84 -10.32
C GLU A 227 21.45 12.23 -10.58
N PHE A 228 20.62 12.31 -9.53
CA PHE A 228 19.20 12.57 -9.68
C PHE A 228 18.58 13.35 -8.52
N PHE A 229 18.62 12.81 -7.30
CA PHE A 229 17.84 13.33 -6.18
C PHE A 229 18.20 14.76 -5.81
N ILE A 230 19.49 15.05 -5.67
CA ILE A 230 19.95 16.39 -5.29
C ILE A 230 19.64 17.40 -6.42
N PRO A 231 19.99 17.16 -7.70
CA PRO A 231 19.58 18.06 -8.79
C PRO A 231 18.07 18.31 -8.85
N TYR A 232 17.25 17.26 -8.68
CA TYR A 232 15.79 17.36 -8.72
C TYR A 232 15.23 18.19 -7.56
N VAL A 233 15.69 17.95 -6.32
CA VAL A 233 15.25 18.74 -5.17
C VAL A 233 15.62 20.21 -5.36
N TRP A 234 16.82 20.49 -5.86
CA TRP A 234 17.25 21.86 -6.13
C TRP A 234 16.48 22.52 -7.27
N SER A 235 16.10 21.79 -8.32
CA SER A 235 15.24 22.37 -9.37
C SER A 235 13.87 22.75 -8.81
N VAL A 236 13.27 21.90 -7.97
CA VAL A 236 12.01 22.21 -7.27
C VAL A 236 12.15 23.43 -6.37
N VAL A 237 13.25 23.52 -5.60
CA VAL A 237 13.53 24.69 -4.75
C VAL A 237 13.70 25.96 -5.59
N CYS A 238 14.46 25.91 -6.68
CA CYS A 238 14.67 27.07 -7.55
C CYS A 238 13.36 27.56 -8.19
N GLN A 239 12.49 26.63 -8.61
CA GLN A 239 11.21 26.94 -9.26
C GLN A 239 10.13 27.40 -8.26
N SER A 240 10.14 26.87 -7.03
CA SER A 240 9.03 27.03 -6.08
C SER A 240 9.35 27.96 -4.91
N ALA A 241 10.62 28.28 -4.66
CA ALA A 241 10.98 29.19 -3.59
C ALA A 241 10.59 30.63 -3.95
N LEU A 242 10.14 31.38 -2.96
CA LEU A 242 9.92 32.83 -3.05
C LEU A 242 11.25 33.64 -3.02
N LEU A 243 12.38 32.95 -3.18
CA LEU A 243 13.72 33.52 -3.16
C LEU A 243 14.27 33.53 -4.59
N HIS A 244 14.92 34.63 -4.97
CA HIS A 244 15.55 34.73 -6.27
C HIS A 244 16.86 33.94 -6.28
N TRP A 245 16.82 32.75 -6.89
CA TRP A 245 17.98 31.90 -7.12
C TRP A 245 18.58 32.18 -8.49
N SER A 246 19.86 32.57 -8.55
CA SER A 246 20.58 32.69 -9.83
C SER A 246 21.24 31.35 -10.14
N ALA A 247 20.64 30.58 -11.05
CA ALA A 247 21.12 29.24 -11.43
C ALA A 247 22.60 29.26 -11.87
N GLU A 248 23.05 30.32 -12.54
CA GLU A 248 24.44 30.51 -12.99
C GLU A 248 25.45 30.59 -11.83
N ASN A 249 24.99 30.98 -10.64
CA ASN A 249 25.82 31.15 -9.46
C ASN A 249 25.67 30.00 -8.45
N ILE A 250 24.81 29.02 -8.73
CA ILE A 250 24.59 27.87 -7.85
C ILE A 250 25.49 26.72 -8.34
N LYS A 251 26.55 26.45 -7.58
CA LYS A 251 27.41 25.27 -7.77
C LYS A 251 27.04 24.23 -6.71
N LEU A 252 26.28 23.21 -7.11
CA LEU A 252 25.85 22.15 -6.20
C LEU A 252 26.94 21.12 -5.93
N PHE A 253 27.81 20.86 -6.91
CA PHE A 253 28.88 19.87 -6.82
C PHE A 253 30.21 20.43 -7.29
N SER A 254 31.30 19.95 -6.69
CA SER A 254 32.64 20.22 -7.17
C SER A 254 32.90 19.36 -8.41
N PRO A 255 33.47 19.90 -9.51
CA PRO A 255 33.86 19.08 -10.65
C PRO A 255 34.99 18.15 -10.20
N HIS A 256 34.68 16.92 -9.83
CA HIS A 256 35.68 15.89 -9.61
C HIS A 256 36.02 15.26 -10.97
N ASN A 257 37.26 15.52 -11.40
CA ASN A 257 37.97 15.02 -12.58
C ASN A 257 37.42 15.46 -13.96
N ASN A 258 37.96 16.58 -14.45
CA ASN A 258 38.13 16.95 -15.86
C ASN A 258 36.93 16.95 -16.82
N GLU A 259 35.71 16.72 -16.38
CA GLU A 259 34.51 16.99 -17.18
C GLU A 259 33.70 18.11 -16.54
N GLN A 260 33.49 19.18 -17.30
CA GLN A 260 32.60 20.28 -16.91
C GLN A 260 31.16 19.77 -16.93
N THR A 261 30.71 19.13 -15.86
CA THR A 261 29.29 18.86 -15.67
C THR A 261 28.62 20.12 -15.16
N THR A 262 28.33 21.04 -16.07
CA THR A 262 27.38 22.13 -15.81
C THR A 262 26.01 21.47 -15.69
N ILE A 263 25.57 21.18 -14.47
CA ILE A 263 24.21 20.72 -14.24
C ILE A 263 23.30 21.92 -14.50
N ILE A 264 22.66 21.91 -15.67
CA ILE A 264 21.64 22.89 -16.04
C ILE A 264 20.42 22.60 -15.17
N VAL A 265 20.17 23.46 -14.19
CA VAL A 265 18.89 23.52 -13.48
C VAL A 265 17.88 24.15 -14.45
N CYS A 266 17.06 23.34 -15.10
CA CYS A 266 15.85 23.80 -15.82
C CYS A 266 14.67 23.88 -14.84
#